data_AF-A0A6M1R8J5-F1
#
_entry.id   AF-A0A6M1R8J5-F1
#
_cell.length_a   1.000
_cell.length_b   1.000
_cell.length_c   1.000
_cell.angle_alpha   90.00
_cell.angle_beta   90.00
_cell.angle_gamma   90.00
#
_symmetry.space_group_name_H-M   'P 1'
#
loop_
_entity.id
_entity.type
_entity.pdbx_description
1 polymer ?
#
loop_
_entity_poly.entity_id
_entity_poly.type
_entity_poly.pdbx_seq_one_letter_code
_entity_poly.pdbx_strand_id
1 'polypeptide(L)'
;MHWSSGVKEKVHVSPTNEHLVFVSPSVMAKDVVIYSRIVGAGTEKCEYYVNEPMPHVRLTICGDGNVELLEKGVTLNVGKLTIFES
;
A
#
# COMPACT_ATOMS: atom_id res chain seq x y z
N MET A 1 8.24 -2.04 1.88
CA MET A 1 7.24 -2.13 2.96
C MET A 1 7.72 -3.14 3.99
N HIS A 2 7.61 -2.81 5.27
CA HIS A 2 7.78 -3.75 6.37
C HIS A 2 6.48 -3.82 7.18
N TRP A 3 5.81 -4.96 7.11
CA TRP A 3 4.60 -5.23 7.88
C TRP A 3 4.93 -5.60 9.32
N SER A 4 4.02 -5.34 10.25
CA SER A 4 4.15 -5.71 11.66
C SER A 4 4.22 -7.23 11.86
N SER A 5 3.70 -8.01 10.92
CA SER A 5 3.89 -9.47 10.84
C SER A 5 5.34 -9.90 10.55
N GLY A 6 6.25 -8.96 10.25
CA GLY A 6 7.64 -9.22 9.90
C GLY A 6 7.88 -9.42 8.40
N VAL A 7 6.82 -9.55 7.60
CA VAL A 7 6.92 -9.70 6.14
C VAL A 7 7.46 -8.42 5.51
N LYS A 8 8.40 -8.59 4.56
CA LYS A 8 8.93 -7.49 3.76
C LYS A 8 8.44 -7.63 2.33
N GLU A 9 7.80 -6.57 1.82
CA GLU A 9 7.33 -6.51 0.45
C GLU A 9 8.03 -5.37 -0.30
N LYS A 10 8.36 -5.65 -1.57
CA LYS A 10 8.90 -4.63 -2.47
C LYS A 10 7.73 -3.84 -3.04
N VAL A 11 7.89 -2.52 -3.02
CA VAL A 11 6.90 -1.57 -3.53
C VAL A 11 7.61 -0.64 -4.49
N HIS A 12 7.05 -0.50 -5.68
CA HIS A 12 7.42 0.56 -6.61
C HIS A 12 6.42 1.70 -6.45
N VAL A 13 6.92 2.88 -6.12
CA VAL A 13 6.12 4.11 -5.96
C VAL A 13 6.26 4.91 -7.24
N SER A 14 5.13 5.27 -7.86
CA SER A 14 5.16 6.17 -9.02
C SER A 14 5.73 7.54 -8.64
N PRO A 15 6.43 8.26 -9.54
CA PRO A 15 7.02 9.56 -9.22
C PRO A 15 6.01 10.60 -8.72
N THR A 16 4.74 10.47 -9.09
CA THR A 16 3.62 11.35 -8.71
C THR A 16 2.83 10.85 -7.49
N ASN A 17 3.22 9.71 -6.89
CA ASN A 17 2.46 9.00 -5.85
C ASN A 17 1.00 8.68 -6.27
N GLU A 18 0.71 8.59 -7.57
CA GLU A 18 -0.63 8.27 -8.07
C GLU A 18 -0.93 6.78 -7.97
N HIS A 19 0.09 5.93 -8.09
CA HIS A 19 -0.03 4.50 -7.92
C HIS A 19 1.17 3.88 -7.21
N LEU A 20 0.89 2.76 -6.55
CA LEU A 20 1.86 1.89 -5.89
C LEU A 20 1.73 0.49 -6.46
N VAL A 21 2.86 -0.11 -6.81
CA VAL A 21 2.89 -1.45 -7.38
C VAL A 21 3.60 -2.39 -6.42
N PHE A 22 2.88 -3.37 -5.92
CA PHE A 22 3.39 -4.43 -5.06
C PHE A 22 3.67 -5.65 -5.91
N VAL A 23 4.89 -6.18 -5.80
CA VAL A 23 5.27 -7.43 -6.46
C VAL A 23 5.42 -8.48 -5.37
N SER A 24 4.45 -9.38 -5.26
CA SER A 24 4.54 -10.49 -4.32
C SER A 24 5.65 -11.46 -4.74
N PRO A 25 6.53 -11.90 -3.82
CA PRO A 25 7.50 -12.95 -4.09
C PRO A 25 6.91 -14.37 -4.04
N SER A 26 5.58 -14.53 -3.96
CA SER A 26 4.95 -15.85 -3.83
C SER A 26 5.27 -16.81 -4.98
N VAL A 27 5.73 -18.02 -4.62
CA VAL A 27 6.22 -19.09 -5.52
C VAL A 27 5.18 -19.60 -6.53
N MET A 28 3.88 -19.28 -6.34
CA MET A 28 2.79 -19.80 -7.18
C MET A 28 2.16 -18.77 -8.14
N ALA A 29 2.41 -17.47 -7.97
CA ALA A 29 1.95 -16.46 -8.91
C ALA A 29 2.74 -15.16 -8.69
N LYS A 30 3.27 -14.59 -9.79
CA LYS A 30 3.74 -13.19 -9.81
C LYS A 30 2.51 -12.29 -9.92
N ASP A 31 1.75 -12.20 -8.83
CA ASP A 31 0.62 -11.29 -8.80
C ASP A 31 1.13 -9.88 -8.57
N VAL A 32 0.99 -9.06 -9.62
CA VAL A 32 1.22 -7.62 -9.56
C VAL A 32 -0.05 -6.99 -9.02
N VAL A 33 0.04 -6.37 -7.85
CA VAL A 33 -1.09 -5.66 -7.25
C VAL A 33 -0.83 -4.17 -7.37
N ILE A 34 -1.74 -3.47 -8.05
CA ILE A 34 -1.71 -2.02 -8.20
C ILE A 34 -2.68 -1.39 -7.21
N TYR A 35 -2.17 -0.42 -6.47
CA TYR A 35 -2.95 0.45 -5.60
C TYR A 35 -2.98 1.84 -6.19
N SER A 36 -4.17 2.32 -6.52
CA SER A 36 -4.38 3.64 -7.13
C SER A 36 -4.88 4.65 -6.10
N ARG A 37 -4.31 5.84 -6.10
CA ARG A 37 -4.64 6.90 -5.13
C ARG A 37 -6.07 7.38 -5.33
N ILE A 38 -6.81 7.53 -4.23
CA ILE A 38 -8.16 8.09 -4.23
C ILE A 38 -8.04 9.61 -4.10
N VAL A 39 -8.12 10.32 -5.23
CA VAL A 39 -8.05 11.79 -5.29
C VAL A 39 -9.20 12.40 -4.49
N GLY A 40 -8.89 13.39 -3.65
CA GLY A 40 -9.89 14.12 -2.84
C GLY A 40 -10.37 13.39 -1.57
N ALA A 41 -10.01 12.12 -1.37
CA ALA A 41 -10.33 11.41 -0.12
C ALA A 41 -9.27 11.61 0.97
N GLY A 42 -8.05 12.03 0.59
CA GLY A 42 -6.94 12.24 1.51
C GLY A 42 -7.18 13.35 2.54
N THR A 43 -6.44 13.29 3.64
CA THR A 43 -6.33 14.37 4.62
C THR A 43 -4.94 15.01 4.51
N GLU A 44 -4.68 16.09 5.25
CA GLU A 44 -3.33 16.69 5.33
C GLU A 44 -2.25 15.69 5.80
N LYS A 45 -2.66 14.62 6.48
CA LYS A 45 -1.74 13.66 7.11
C LYS A 45 -1.70 12.31 6.43
N CYS A 46 -2.75 11.91 5.71
CA CYS A 46 -2.86 10.56 5.18
C CYS A 46 -3.50 10.54 3.79
N GLU A 47 -2.94 9.69 2.94
CA GLU A 47 -3.40 9.38 1.60
C GLU A 47 -4.07 8.01 1.60
N TYR A 48 -5.10 7.85 0.77
CA TYR A 48 -5.84 6.60 0.65
C TYR A 48 -5.69 6.04 -0.77
N TYR A 49 -5.54 4.74 -0.85
CA TYR A 49 -5.39 4.00 -2.10
C TYR A 49 -6.35 2.84 -2.15
N VAL A 50 -6.85 2.54 -3.35
CA VAL A 50 -7.72 1.39 -3.63
C VAL A 50 -6.92 0.28 -4.29
N ASN A 51 -7.09 -0.96 -3.82
CA ASN A 51 -6.58 -2.13 -4.51
C ASN A 51 -7.43 -2.37 -5.77
N GLU A 52 -6.84 -2.22 -6.96
CA GLU A 52 -7.58 -2.30 -8.23
C GLU A 52 -8.31 -3.64 -8.43
N PRO A 53 -7.69 -4.82 -8.22
CA PRO A 53 -8.40 -6.09 -8.35
C PRO A 53 -9.40 -6.35 -7.21
N MET A 54 -9.23 -5.73 -6.03
CA MET A 54 -10.07 -5.95 -4.86
C MET A 54 -10.44 -4.62 -4.16
N PRO A 55 -11.39 -3.82 -4.68
CA PRO A 55 -11.66 -2.46 -4.18
C PRO A 55 -12.13 -2.33 -2.72
N HIS A 56 -12.53 -3.46 -2.11
CA HIS A 56 -12.88 -3.56 -0.69
C HIS A 56 -11.65 -3.65 0.23
N VAL A 57 -10.48 -3.93 -0.35
CA VAL A 57 -9.16 -3.83 0.28
C VAL A 57 -8.58 -2.45 -0.06
N ARG A 58 -8.11 -1.74 0.96
CA ARG A 58 -7.60 -0.38 0.84
C ARG A 58 -6.28 -0.25 1.59
N LEU A 59 -5.46 0.68 1.11
CA LEU A 59 -4.21 1.04 1.75
C LEU A 59 -4.31 2.50 2.22
N THR A 60 -3.96 2.76 3.47
CA THR A 60 -3.77 4.11 4.00
C THR A 60 -2.29 4.33 4.23
N ILE A 61 -1.74 5.44 3.74
CA ILE A 61 -0.36 5.84 4.00
C ILE A 61 -0.38 7.21 4.64
N CYS A 62 0.23 7.34 5.81
CA CYS A 62 0.34 8.61 6.51
C CYS A 62 1.75 9.22 6.35
N GLY A 63 1.85 10.54 6.54
CA GLY A 63 3.08 11.32 6.32
C GLY A 63 4.23 10.98 7.28
N ASP A 64 3.96 10.20 8.33
CA ASP A 64 4.97 9.60 9.22
C ASP A 64 5.52 8.26 8.69
N GLY A 65 5.09 7.84 7.50
CA GLY A 65 5.46 6.58 6.85
C GLY A 65 4.69 5.36 7.37
N ASN A 66 3.74 5.54 8.29
CA ASN A 66 2.86 4.47 8.73
C ASN A 66 1.91 4.07 7.60
N VAL A 67 1.68 2.76 7.49
CA VAL A 67 0.79 2.18 6.49
C VAL A 67 -0.19 1.24 7.16
N GLU A 68 -1.44 1.31 6.73
CA GLU A 68 -2.50 0.41 7.17
C GLU A 68 -3.12 -0.30 5.97
N LEU A 69 -3.29 -1.61 6.08
CA LEU A 69 -4.08 -2.42 5.16
C LEU A 69 -5.46 -2.64 5.77
N LEU A 70 -6.48 -2.14 5.09
CA LEU A 70 -7.87 -2.21 5.51
C LEU A 70 -8.64 -3.18 4.61
N GLU A 71 -9.46 -4.04 5.19
CA GLU A 71 -10.44 -4.83 4.45
C GLU A 71 -11.81 -4.63 5.07
N LYS A 72 -12.78 -4.16 4.28
CA LYS A 72 -14.17 -3.94 4.75
C LYS A 72 -14.26 -3.07 6.02
N GLY A 73 -13.35 -2.11 6.17
CA GLY A 73 -13.29 -1.18 7.30
C GLY A 73 -12.56 -1.71 8.54
N VAL A 74 -11.98 -2.91 8.48
CA VAL A 74 -11.17 -3.48 9.56
C VAL A 74 -9.70 -3.43 9.17
N THR A 75 -8.84 -2.98 10.10
CA THR A 75 -7.39 -3.02 9.93
C THR A 75 -6.89 -4.45 9.98
N LEU A 76 -6.44 -4.98 8.84
CA LEU A 76 -5.84 -6.31 8.73
C LEU A 76 -4.38 -6.31 9.14
N ASN A 77 -3.64 -5.28 8.75
CA ASN A 77 -2.21 -5.20 8.97
C ASN A 77 -1.76 -3.74 9.06
N VAL A 78 -0.67 -3.52 9.79
CA VAL A 78 -0.02 -2.22 9.89
C VAL A 78 1.46 -2.39 9.57
N GLY A 79 2.07 -1.40 8.96
CA GLY A 79 3.45 -1.47 8.53
C GLY A 79 4.08 -0.10 8.37
N LYS A 80 5.30 -0.11 7.86
CA LYS A 80 6.00 1.11 7.45
C LYS A 80 6.48 1.00 6.01
N LEU A 81 6.33 2.08 5.26
CA LEU A 81 7.00 2.21 3.98
C LEU A 81 8.49 2.39 4.22
N THR A 82 9.26 1.40 3.80
CA THR A 82 10.69 1.56 3.54
C THR A 82 10.80 1.93 2.07
N ILE A 83 10.92 3.23 1.79
CA ILE A 83 11.22 3.71 0.45
C ILE A 83 12.72 3.44 0.25
N PHE A 84 13.06 2.60 -0.73
CA PHE A 84 14.43 2.50 -1.19
C PHE A 84 14.61 3.64 -2.20
N GLU A 85 15.25 4.73 -1.78
CA GLU A 85 15.78 5.70 -2.73
C GLU A 85 16.83 4.97 -3.59
N SER A 86 16.64 4.99 -4.91
CA SER A 86 17.57 4.46 -5.89
C SER A 86 18.71 5.44 -6.17
#